data_AF-A0A4R6JZD5-F1
#
_entry.id   AF-A0A4R6JZD5-F1
#
_cell.length_a   1.000
_cell.length_b   1.000
_cell.length_c   1.000
_cell.angle_alpha   90.00
_cell.angle_beta   90.00
_cell.angle_gamma   90.00
#
_symmetry.space_group_name_H-M   'P 1'
#
loop_
_entity.id
_entity.type
_entity.pdbx_description
1 polymer ?
#
loop_
_entity_poly.entity_id
_entity_poly.type
_entity_poly.pdbx_seq_one_letter_code
_entity_poly.pdbx_strand_id
1 'polypeptide(L)'
;MTFLRVGGALVATYVVDPPLDIRLAPRPYLHPVRTLGGAVVTDELCFDHPWHLGASVTVADVNGWNLWGGRTFVRDQGYTWLDDHGAIRHDGWLSARGGLSEKLRWCDGDDRTLLTERRDITASAAPGGWELSFRYALTTAPGLEVSLGSPATHGRTGEAGYGGFFWRLPAGRAVTDQPHGSTAPSVTVTVDDRYALTFAGLAGADRWFLRTGGYNGVCAALAWEKPLVIPAGETLARHLRVLIRDLV
;
A
#
# COMPACT_ATOMS: atom_id res chain seq x y z
N MET A 1 -15.18 12.46 1.43
CA MET A 1 -14.46 11.75 0.34
C MET A 1 -13.71 12.78 -0.48
N THR A 2 -12.47 12.48 -0.85
CA THR A 2 -11.62 13.41 -1.62
C THR A 2 -11.31 12.78 -2.98
N PHE A 3 -11.10 13.58 -4.02
CA PHE A 3 -11.06 13.10 -5.40
C PHE A 3 -9.79 13.55 -6.12
N LEU A 4 -9.27 12.70 -6.99
CA LEU A 4 -8.20 13.04 -7.93
C LEU A 4 -8.75 13.15 -9.35
N ARG A 5 -8.28 14.15 -10.09
CA ARG A 5 -8.71 14.41 -11.46
C ARG A 5 -7.53 14.63 -12.40
N VAL A 6 -7.71 14.22 -13.66
CA VAL A 6 -6.78 14.49 -14.76
C VAL A 6 -7.59 15.04 -15.93
N GLY A 7 -7.25 16.25 -16.40
CA GLY A 7 -8.00 16.89 -17.50
C GLY A 7 -9.50 17.05 -17.25
N GLY A 8 -9.92 17.21 -15.99
CA GLY A 8 -11.33 17.27 -15.58
C GLY A 8 -11.97 15.90 -15.29
N ALA A 9 -11.44 14.79 -15.84
CA ALA A 9 -11.93 13.44 -15.59
C ALA A 9 -11.64 12.99 -14.16
N LEU A 10 -12.60 12.35 -13.50
CA LEU A 10 -12.42 11.75 -12.17
C LEU A 10 -11.67 10.43 -12.31
N VAL A 11 -10.45 10.36 -11.76
CA VAL A 11 -9.58 9.17 -11.90
C VAL A 11 -9.42 8.38 -10.61
N ALA A 12 -9.62 8.99 -9.44
CA ALA A 12 -9.62 8.24 -8.18
C ALA A 12 -10.47 8.89 -7.10
N THR A 13 -11.00 8.05 -6.20
CA THR A 13 -11.59 8.46 -4.92
C THR A 13 -10.67 8.06 -3.78
N TYR A 14 -10.50 8.96 -2.82
CA TYR A 14 -9.74 8.76 -1.61
C TYR A 14 -10.68 8.67 -0.41
N VAL A 15 -10.64 7.52 0.25
CA VAL A 15 -11.38 7.23 1.47
C VAL A 15 -10.46 7.54 2.64
N VAL A 16 -10.93 8.39 3.54
CA VAL A 16 -10.11 8.96 4.62
C VAL A 16 -10.23 8.13 5.90
N ASP A 17 -11.47 7.84 6.31
CA ASP A 17 -11.77 7.12 7.54
C ASP A 17 -12.87 6.09 7.25
N PRO A 18 -12.50 4.89 6.77
CA PRO A 18 -13.47 3.86 6.45
C PRO A 18 -14.01 3.23 7.76
N PRO A 19 -15.34 3.07 7.92
CA PRO A 19 -15.95 2.51 9.13
C PRO A 19 -15.81 0.98 9.16
N LEU A 20 -14.59 0.49 9.37
CA LEU A 20 -14.23 -0.92 9.31
C LEU A 20 -13.91 -1.48 10.70
N ASP A 21 -14.14 -2.78 10.86
CA ASP A 21 -13.68 -3.55 12.02
C ASP A 21 -12.16 -3.47 12.14
N ILE A 22 -11.64 -3.38 13.38
CA ILE A 22 -10.21 -3.23 13.65
C ILE A 22 -9.37 -4.37 13.04
N ARG A 23 -9.93 -5.57 12.92
CA ARG A 23 -9.28 -6.74 12.29
C ARG A 23 -9.01 -6.55 10.80
N LEU A 24 -9.58 -5.54 10.17
CA LEU A 24 -9.29 -5.16 8.78
C LEU A 24 -8.21 -4.08 8.67
N ALA A 25 -7.65 -3.64 9.80
CA ALA A 25 -6.70 -2.54 9.94
C ALA A 25 -7.15 -1.26 9.20
N PRO A 26 -8.19 -0.56 9.72
CA PRO A 26 -8.76 0.63 9.11
C PRO A 26 -7.67 1.68 8.79
N ARG A 27 -7.69 2.19 7.57
CA ARG A 27 -6.69 3.16 7.08
C ARG A 27 -7.22 3.94 5.88
N PRO A 28 -6.68 5.14 5.59
CA PRO A 28 -6.95 5.82 4.34
C PRO A 28 -6.42 5.06 3.12
N TYR A 29 -7.19 5.03 2.03
CA TYR A 29 -6.83 4.33 0.79
C TYR A 29 -7.49 4.97 -0.45
N LEU A 30 -6.96 4.65 -1.63
CA LEU A 30 -7.57 5.00 -2.92
C LEU A 30 -8.41 3.83 -3.44
N HIS A 31 -9.72 4.04 -3.57
CA HIS A 31 -10.62 3.18 -4.32
C HIS A 31 -11.94 3.94 -4.59
N PRO A 32 -12.56 3.79 -5.77
CA PRO A 32 -11.98 3.19 -6.98
C PRO A 32 -10.96 4.13 -7.65
N VAL A 33 -9.85 3.56 -8.12
CA VAL A 33 -8.95 4.17 -9.11
C VAL A 33 -9.34 3.68 -10.51
N ARG A 34 -9.29 4.56 -11.52
CA ARG A 34 -9.71 4.26 -12.89
C ARG A 34 -8.67 4.66 -13.93
N THR A 35 -8.66 3.94 -15.05
CA THR A 35 -8.06 4.43 -16.31
C THR A 35 -8.84 5.64 -16.87
N LEU A 36 -8.33 6.31 -17.91
CA LEU A 36 -9.07 7.40 -18.55
C LEU A 36 -10.29 6.88 -19.31
N GLY A 37 -10.22 5.65 -19.85
CA GLY A 37 -11.34 4.91 -20.42
C GLY A 37 -12.35 4.39 -19.38
N GLY A 38 -12.09 4.60 -18.08
CA GLY A 38 -13.04 4.32 -17.00
C GLY A 38 -12.98 2.90 -16.42
N ALA A 39 -12.04 2.06 -16.87
CA ALA A 39 -11.82 0.75 -16.25
C ALA A 39 -11.35 0.93 -14.81
N VAL A 40 -12.00 0.26 -13.85
CA VAL A 40 -11.58 0.28 -12.44
C VAL A 40 -10.36 -0.63 -12.29
N VAL A 41 -9.30 -0.12 -11.67
CA VAL A 41 -7.99 -0.81 -11.57
C VAL A 41 -7.61 -1.13 -10.12
N THR A 42 -8.46 -0.84 -9.15
CA THR A 42 -8.33 -1.23 -7.74
C THR A 42 -9.56 -2.00 -7.27
N ASP A 43 -9.39 -2.91 -6.33
CA ASP A 43 -10.50 -3.60 -5.65
C ASP A 43 -10.37 -3.44 -4.12
N GLU A 44 -11.45 -3.63 -3.39
CA GLU A 44 -11.48 -3.50 -1.92
C GLU A 44 -12.49 -4.44 -1.29
N LEU A 45 -12.31 -4.75 0.00
CA LEU A 45 -13.25 -5.55 0.80
C LEU A 45 -13.61 -6.90 0.13
N CYS A 46 -12.69 -7.44 -0.67
CA CYS A 46 -12.88 -8.69 -1.39
C CYS A 46 -13.09 -9.84 -0.39
N PHE A 47 -14.01 -10.76 -0.68
CA PHE A 47 -14.36 -11.87 0.21
C PHE A 47 -13.16 -12.72 0.67
N ASP A 48 -12.15 -12.90 -0.18
CA ASP A 48 -10.96 -13.69 0.10
C ASP A 48 -9.99 -13.01 1.08
N HIS A 49 -9.85 -11.68 0.97
CA HIS A 49 -8.93 -10.87 1.75
C HIS A 49 -9.56 -9.49 2.00
N PRO A 50 -10.55 -9.37 2.91
CA PRO A 50 -11.31 -8.13 3.09
C PRO A 50 -10.47 -6.97 3.61
N TRP A 51 -9.28 -7.25 4.19
CA TRP A 51 -8.32 -6.24 4.64
C TRP A 51 -7.44 -5.66 3.52
N HIS A 52 -7.56 -6.13 2.27
CA HIS A 52 -6.90 -5.53 1.11
C HIS A 52 -7.71 -4.33 0.62
N LEU A 53 -7.28 -3.13 0.99
CA LEU A 53 -8.00 -1.88 0.73
C LEU A 53 -7.33 -1.08 -0.40
N GLY A 54 -7.86 -1.23 -1.62
CA GLY A 54 -7.51 -0.41 -2.79
C GLY A 54 -6.01 -0.24 -3.00
N ALA A 55 -5.57 1.00 -3.18
CA ALA A 55 -4.16 1.38 -3.08
C ALA A 55 -3.90 2.16 -1.77
N SER A 56 -3.01 1.63 -0.90
CA SER A 56 -2.70 2.20 0.41
C SER A 56 -1.27 1.88 0.88
N VAL A 57 -0.84 2.49 1.98
CA VAL A 57 0.39 2.12 2.69
C VAL A 57 0.01 1.39 3.95
N THR A 58 0.60 0.22 4.18
CA THR A 58 0.27 -0.65 5.32
C THR A 58 1.35 -1.71 5.53
N VAL A 59 1.57 -2.16 6.76
CA VAL A 59 2.60 -3.15 7.11
C VAL A 59 2.02 -4.20 8.06
N ALA A 60 2.43 -5.47 7.88
CA ALA A 60 1.90 -6.60 8.64
C ALA A 60 2.43 -6.70 10.07
N ASP A 61 3.53 -6.02 10.35
CA ASP A 61 4.16 -5.95 11.67
C ASP A 61 4.83 -4.59 11.86
N VAL A 62 4.35 -3.81 12.83
CA VAL A 62 4.93 -2.53 13.26
C VAL A 62 5.16 -2.63 14.77
N ASN A 63 6.39 -2.95 15.18
CA ASN A 63 6.72 -3.26 16.58
C ASN A 63 5.78 -4.30 17.23
N GLY A 64 5.38 -5.33 16.48
CA GLY A 64 4.46 -6.38 16.93
C GLY A 64 2.99 -6.13 16.59
N TRP A 65 2.61 -4.95 16.12
CA TRP A 65 1.23 -4.63 15.76
C TRP A 65 0.94 -4.86 14.29
N ASN A 66 -0.17 -5.54 14.01
CA ASN A 66 -0.65 -5.82 12.67
C ASN A 66 -1.49 -4.65 12.13
N LEU A 67 -0.89 -3.86 11.25
CA LEU A 67 -1.57 -2.76 10.55
C LEU A 67 -1.95 -3.12 9.11
N TRP A 68 -1.81 -4.41 8.73
CA TRP A 68 -2.24 -5.00 7.46
C TRP A 68 -3.68 -5.49 7.49
N GLY A 69 -4.08 -6.03 8.64
CA GLY A 69 -5.34 -6.70 8.86
C GLY A 69 -5.27 -8.21 8.61
N GLY A 70 -6.36 -8.90 8.91
CA GLY A 70 -6.43 -10.35 8.83
C GLY A 70 -5.59 -11.03 9.91
N ARG A 71 -5.19 -12.28 9.62
CA ARG A 71 -4.42 -13.11 10.55
C ARG A 71 -2.94 -12.74 10.53
N THR A 72 -2.30 -12.71 11.69
CA THR A 72 -0.86 -12.54 11.85
C THR A 72 -0.14 -13.86 11.61
N PHE A 73 0.98 -13.86 10.90
CA PHE A 73 1.78 -15.08 10.73
C PHE A 73 2.65 -15.31 11.96
N VAL A 74 2.45 -16.44 12.62
CA VAL A 74 3.23 -16.86 13.78
C VAL A 74 4.05 -18.08 13.39
N ARG A 75 5.36 -18.05 13.67
CA ARG A 75 6.26 -19.17 13.39
C ARG A 75 5.73 -20.44 14.06
N ASP A 76 5.80 -21.55 13.33
CA ASP A 76 5.35 -22.89 13.74
C ASP A 76 3.83 -23.05 14.02
N GLN A 77 3.06 -21.96 13.98
CA GLN A 77 1.59 -21.99 14.12
C GLN A 77 0.86 -21.60 12.82
N GLY A 78 1.56 -20.90 11.92
CA GLY A 78 0.99 -20.36 10.69
C GLY A 78 0.21 -19.07 10.94
N TYR A 79 -0.67 -18.72 10.00
CA TYR A 79 -1.56 -17.57 10.19
C TYR A 79 -2.49 -17.83 11.37
N THR A 80 -2.61 -16.89 12.30
CA THR A 80 -3.40 -17.01 13.54
C THR A 80 -4.15 -15.70 13.80
N TRP A 81 -5.39 -15.81 14.29
CA TRP A 81 -6.12 -14.65 14.78
C TRP A 81 -5.55 -14.27 16.15
N LEU A 82 -4.98 -13.07 16.24
CA LEU A 82 -4.47 -12.48 17.46
C LEU A 82 -5.23 -11.18 17.74
N ASP A 83 -5.11 -10.68 18.97
CA ASP A 83 -5.60 -9.36 19.38
C ASP A 83 -4.45 -8.35 19.28
N ASP A 84 -3.96 -8.15 18.05
CA ASP A 84 -2.74 -7.39 17.74
C ASP A 84 -2.97 -6.34 16.63
N HIS A 85 -4.23 -5.99 16.36
CA HIS A 85 -4.56 -5.08 15.26
C HIS A 85 -4.43 -3.61 15.64
N GLY A 86 -3.78 -2.86 14.77
CA GLY A 86 -3.71 -1.40 14.82
C GLY A 86 -4.54 -0.73 13.72
N ALA A 87 -4.42 0.59 13.62
CA ALA A 87 -5.09 1.40 12.59
C ALA A 87 -4.19 2.55 12.11
N ILE A 88 -4.49 3.10 10.93
CA ILE A 88 -3.88 4.34 10.45
C ILE A 88 -4.98 5.41 10.43
N ARG A 89 -4.81 6.47 11.22
CA ARG A 89 -5.81 7.50 11.45
C ARG A 89 -5.45 8.78 10.72
N HIS A 90 -6.45 9.44 10.13
CA HIS A 90 -6.30 10.78 9.58
C HIS A 90 -6.26 11.83 10.68
N ASP A 91 -5.22 12.65 10.67
CA ASP A 91 -4.97 13.69 11.68
C ASP A 91 -5.18 15.11 11.13
N GLY A 92 -5.24 15.27 9.81
CA GLY A 92 -5.59 16.54 9.20
C GLY A 92 -5.00 16.75 7.81
N TRP A 93 -5.64 17.62 7.06
CA TRP A 93 -5.18 18.07 5.76
C TRP A 93 -4.05 19.10 5.86
N LEU A 94 -3.15 19.05 4.89
CA LEU A 94 -2.11 20.05 4.67
C LEU A 94 -2.40 20.81 3.38
N SER A 95 -1.82 22.00 3.26
CA SER A 95 -1.89 22.77 2.01
C SER A 95 -1.14 22.03 0.90
N ALA A 96 -1.85 21.67 -0.17
CA ALA A 96 -1.29 21.04 -1.36
C ALA A 96 -1.28 22.03 -2.54
N ARG A 97 -0.24 21.99 -3.37
CA ARG A 97 -0.20 22.75 -4.65
C ARG A 97 -1.00 22.07 -5.78
N GLY A 98 -1.52 20.88 -5.50
CA GLY A 98 -2.29 20.01 -6.40
C GLY A 98 -2.42 18.63 -5.75
N GLY A 99 -3.51 17.92 -6.04
CA GLY A 99 -3.79 16.63 -5.41
C GLY A 99 -4.09 16.75 -3.91
N LEU A 100 -3.58 15.81 -3.13
CA LEU A 100 -3.84 15.62 -1.70
C LEU A 100 -2.54 15.74 -0.90
N SER A 101 -2.61 16.35 0.28
CA SER A 101 -1.52 16.36 1.26
C SER A 101 -2.11 16.24 2.66
N GLU A 102 -1.62 15.33 3.49
CA GLU A 102 -2.20 15.08 4.82
C GLU A 102 -1.17 14.58 5.84
N LYS A 103 -1.59 14.61 7.10
CA LYS A 103 -0.93 13.96 8.23
C LYS A 103 -1.77 12.77 8.69
N LEU A 104 -1.10 11.68 8.98
CA LEU A 104 -1.70 10.47 9.54
C LEU A 104 -0.91 10.01 10.78
N ARG A 105 -1.56 9.23 11.64
CA ARG A 105 -0.92 8.50 12.73
C ARG A 105 -1.13 7.00 12.55
N TRP A 106 -0.07 6.24 12.76
CA TRP A 106 -0.13 4.78 12.83
C TRP A 106 -0.26 4.43 14.30
N CYS A 107 -1.34 3.77 14.67
CA CYS A 107 -1.70 3.49 16.05
C CYS A 107 -1.74 2.00 16.35
N ASP A 108 -1.42 1.64 17.59
CA ASP A 108 -1.70 0.32 18.15
C ASP A 108 -3.20 0.11 18.48
N GLY A 109 -3.54 -1.05 19.04
CA GLY A 109 -4.91 -1.39 19.44
C GLY A 109 -5.48 -0.52 20.58
N ASP A 110 -4.62 0.16 21.34
CA ASP A 110 -4.99 1.12 22.40
C ASP A 110 -5.03 2.58 21.90
N ASP A 111 -4.94 2.80 20.57
CA ASP A 111 -4.83 4.10 19.89
C ASP A 111 -3.56 4.91 20.24
N ARG A 112 -2.53 4.26 20.80
CA ARG A 112 -1.23 4.90 21.02
C ARG A 112 -0.46 4.98 19.71
N THR A 113 0.19 6.12 19.48
CA THR A 113 0.92 6.38 18.24
C THR A 113 2.25 5.65 18.20
N LEU A 114 2.44 4.83 17.16
CA LEU A 114 3.67 4.13 16.82
C LEU A 114 4.54 4.96 15.87
N LEU A 115 3.92 5.53 14.84
CA LEU A 115 4.56 6.38 13.83
C LEU A 115 3.62 7.53 13.44
N THR A 116 4.21 8.61 12.93
CA THR A 116 3.46 9.62 12.17
C THR A 116 3.78 9.47 10.69
N GLU A 117 2.82 9.82 9.83
CA GLU A 117 3.01 9.82 8.39
C GLU A 117 2.62 11.17 7.80
N ARG A 118 3.47 11.68 6.90
CA ARG A 118 3.07 12.70 5.93
C ARG A 118 2.88 12.04 4.58
N ARG A 119 1.73 12.27 3.95
CA ARG A 119 1.38 11.69 2.65
C ARG A 119 1.03 12.79 1.65
N ASP A 120 1.59 12.68 0.45
CA ASP A 120 1.31 13.57 -0.69
C ASP A 120 0.94 12.72 -1.92
N ILE A 121 -0.23 12.96 -2.51
CA ILE A 121 -0.75 12.19 -3.65
C ILE A 121 -1.15 13.14 -4.77
N THR A 122 -0.64 12.93 -5.97
CA THR A 122 -1.02 13.70 -7.16
C THR A 122 -1.37 12.80 -8.33
N ALA A 123 -2.24 13.30 -9.21
CA ALA A 123 -2.56 12.66 -10.49
C ALA A 123 -2.24 13.65 -11.62
N SER A 124 -1.54 13.18 -12.66
CA SER A 124 -1.16 14.01 -13.80
C SER A 124 -1.31 13.24 -15.11
N ALA A 125 -1.62 13.96 -16.19
CA ALA A 125 -1.64 13.36 -17.53
C ALA A 125 -0.25 12.82 -17.90
N ALA A 126 -0.21 11.68 -18.59
CA ALA A 126 1.02 11.05 -19.06
C ALA A 126 0.79 10.44 -20.45
N PRO A 127 1.85 10.20 -21.26
CA PRO A 127 1.69 9.52 -22.53
C PRO A 127 0.97 8.17 -22.40
N GLY A 128 -0.13 8.00 -23.13
CA GLY A 128 -0.94 6.77 -23.14
C GLY A 128 -1.85 6.58 -21.91
N GLY A 129 -1.96 7.55 -21.00
CA GLY A 129 -2.82 7.43 -19.84
C GLY A 129 -2.60 8.55 -18.82
N TRP A 130 -2.44 8.17 -17.55
CA TRP A 130 -2.12 9.12 -16.48
C TRP A 130 -1.24 8.49 -15.42
N GLU A 131 -0.50 9.31 -14.68
CA GLU A 131 0.40 8.87 -13.61
C GLU A 131 -0.14 9.29 -12.25
N LEU A 132 -0.22 8.31 -11.34
CA LEU A 132 -0.34 8.53 -9.91
C LEU A 132 1.06 8.70 -9.33
N SER A 133 1.32 9.82 -8.66
CA SER A 133 2.51 10.00 -7.83
C SER A 133 2.09 9.93 -6.36
N PHE A 134 2.62 8.97 -5.63
CA PHE A 134 2.31 8.69 -4.24
C PHE A 134 3.58 8.81 -3.39
N ARG A 135 3.61 9.79 -2.50
CA ARG A 135 4.72 10.01 -1.56
C ARG A 135 4.23 9.79 -0.15
N TYR A 136 5.03 9.10 0.65
CA TYR A 136 4.82 9.00 2.08
C TYR A 136 6.14 9.07 2.82
N ALA A 137 6.10 9.65 4.03
CA ALA A 137 7.22 9.74 4.94
C ALA A 137 6.74 9.27 6.33
N LEU A 138 7.32 8.18 6.83
CA LEU A 138 7.05 7.62 8.15
C LEU A 138 8.11 8.13 9.12
N THR A 139 7.70 8.81 10.19
CA THR A 139 8.59 9.43 11.17
C THR A 139 8.33 8.86 12.56
N THR A 140 9.41 8.45 13.23
CA THR A 140 9.39 7.98 14.61
C THR A 140 9.50 9.14 15.60
N ALA A 141 8.97 8.97 16.80
CA ALA A 141 9.19 9.93 17.89
C ALA A 141 10.65 9.85 18.40
N PRO A 142 11.19 10.93 18.97
CA PRO A 142 12.47 10.86 19.69
C PRO A 142 12.45 9.77 20.77
N GLY A 143 13.52 8.98 20.87
CA GLY A 143 13.64 7.87 21.81
C GLY A 143 12.85 6.59 21.46
N LEU A 144 12.10 6.57 20.35
CA LEU A 144 11.35 5.39 19.90
C LEU A 144 11.90 4.85 18.58
N GLU A 145 12.57 3.71 18.62
CA GLU A 145 12.88 2.94 17.42
C GLU A 145 11.65 2.14 16.95
N VAL A 146 11.44 2.05 15.63
CA VAL A 146 10.35 1.25 15.06
C VAL A 146 10.89 0.26 14.03
N SER A 147 10.57 -1.02 14.23
CA SER A 147 10.79 -2.10 13.29
C SER A 147 9.53 -2.37 12.46
N LEU A 148 9.72 -2.45 11.15
CA LEU A 148 8.72 -2.84 10.16
C LEU A 148 9.02 -4.25 9.66
N GLY A 149 8.07 -5.16 9.83
CA GLY A 149 8.19 -6.56 9.48
C GLY A 149 7.16 -7.04 8.45
N SER A 150 7.35 -8.27 8.01
CA SER A 150 6.44 -9.01 7.14
C SER A 150 6.36 -10.46 7.61
N PRO A 151 5.41 -11.29 7.14
CA PRO A 151 5.44 -12.71 7.44
C PRO A 151 6.76 -13.40 7.11
N ALA A 152 7.46 -12.98 6.04
CA ALA A 152 8.77 -13.51 5.69
C ALA A 152 9.80 -13.25 6.79
N THR A 153 9.82 -12.04 7.37
CA THR A 153 10.73 -11.73 8.49
C THR A 153 10.41 -12.51 9.76
N HIS A 154 9.18 -13.02 9.89
CA HIS A 154 8.74 -13.91 10.96
C HIS A 154 8.98 -15.41 10.67
N GLY A 155 9.58 -15.74 9.52
CA GLY A 155 9.98 -17.11 9.16
C GLY A 155 9.00 -17.82 8.23
N ARG A 156 8.04 -17.11 7.61
CA ARG A 156 7.20 -17.68 6.57
C ARG A 156 8.02 -17.96 5.31
N THR A 157 8.02 -19.20 4.87
CA THR A 157 8.63 -19.61 3.60
C THR A 157 7.80 -19.15 2.40
N GLY A 158 8.41 -19.09 1.21
CA GLY A 158 7.73 -18.71 -0.03
C GLY A 158 7.57 -17.20 -0.21
N GLU A 159 8.58 -16.42 0.19
CA GLU A 159 8.74 -15.00 -0.23
C GLU A 159 7.57 -14.09 0.15
N ALA A 160 6.96 -14.32 1.31
CA ALA A 160 5.82 -13.55 1.80
C ALA A 160 6.22 -12.19 2.41
N GLY A 161 7.05 -11.44 1.70
CA GLY A 161 7.64 -10.16 2.11
C GLY A 161 6.73 -8.94 1.97
N TYR A 162 5.40 -9.12 1.94
CA TYR A 162 4.47 -8.02 1.65
C TYR A 162 4.41 -6.98 2.79
N GLY A 163 4.10 -5.73 2.42
CA GLY A 163 4.01 -4.56 3.31
C GLY A 163 4.70 -3.33 2.69
N GLY A 164 4.18 -2.13 2.93
CA GLY A 164 4.57 -0.90 2.25
C GLY A 164 3.43 -0.36 1.39
N PHE A 165 3.77 0.25 0.24
CA PHE A 165 2.77 0.69 -0.73
C PHE A 165 2.18 -0.52 -1.47
N PHE A 166 0.92 -0.84 -1.19
CA PHE A 166 0.21 -1.99 -1.71
C PHE A 166 -0.93 -1.57 -2.62
N TRP A 167 -1.14 -2.34 -3.69
CA TRP A 167 -2.22 -2.19 -4.64
C TRP A 167 -2.96 -3.51 -4.79
N ARG A 168 -4.22 -3.54 -4.36
CA ARG A 168 -5.15 -4.64 -4.66
C ARG A 168 -5.79 -4.40 -6.01
N LEU A 169 -5.51 -5.27 -6.98
CA LEU A 169 -6.14 -5.21 -8.30
C LEU A 169 -7.46 -6.00 -8.30
N PRO A 170 -8.41 -5.67 -9.20
CA PRO A 170 -9.56 -6.50 -9.49
C PRO A 170 -9.21 -7.93 -9.90
N ALA A 171 -10.18 -8.82 -9.74
CA ALA A 171 -10.13 -10.16 -10.33
C ALA A 171 -9.99 -10.08 -11.86
N GLY A 172 -9.26 -11.04 -12.44
CA GLY A 172 -8.95 -11.07 -13.86
C GLY A 172 -7.64 -11.82 -14.12
N ARG A 173 -7.34 -12.12 -15.38
CA ARG A 173 -6.06 -12.70 -15.79
C ARG A 173 -4.99 -11.62 -15.73
N ALA A 174 -4.18 -11.63 -14.68
CA ALA A 174 -3.05 -10.72 -14.53
C ALA A 174 -1.73 -11.39 -14.97
N VAL A 175 -0.92 -10.65 -15.72
CA VAL A 175 0.44 -11.05 -16.13
C VAL A 175 1.42 -9.94 -15.77
N THR A 176 2.60 -10.31 -15.25
CA THR A 176 3.68 -9.38 -14.92
C THR A 176 4.88 -9.57 -15.83
N ASP A 177 5.61 -8.48 -16.10
CA ASP A 177 6.87 -8.49 -16.88
C ASP A 177 8.12 -8.78 -16.01
N GLN A 178 7.95 -8.86 -14.69
CA GLN A 178 8.99 -9.14 -13.72
C GLN A 178 8.60 -10.32 -12.82
N PRO A 179 9.59 -11.05 -12.27
CA PRO A 179 9.33 -12.07 -11.27
C PRO A 179 8.99 -11.48 -9.90
N HIS A 180 8.34 -12.28 -9.05
CA HIS A 180 8.17 -12.00 -7.64
C HIS A 180 9.53 -11.74 -6.96
N GLY A 181 9.62 -10.71 -6.12
CA GLY A 181 10.88 -10.34 -5.46
C GLY A 181 11.86 -9.55 -6.33
N SER A 182 11.45 -9.09 -7.51
CA SER A 182 12.32 -8.32 -8.41
C SER A 182 12.78 -6.99 -7.79
N THR A 183 14.02 -6.60 -8.11
CA THR A 183 14.61 -5.27 -7.85
C THR A 183 14.54 -4.35 -9.06
N ALA A 184 13.85 -4.75 -10.12
CA ALA A 184 13.78 -3.97 -11.35
C ALA A 184 13.31 -2.53 -11.06
N PRO A 185 13.82 -1.51 -11.80
CA PRO A 185 13.42 -0.12 -11.60
C PRO A 185 11.90 0.12 -11.72
N SER A 186 11.23 -0.76 -12.48
CA SER A 186 9.79 -0.77 -12.65
C SER A 186 9.28 -2.19 -12.89
N VAL A 187 7.98 -2.38 -12.65
CA VAL A 187 7.22 -3.58 -13.02
C VAL A 187 5.90 -3.18 -13.67
N THR A 188 5.49 -3.88 -14.71
CA THR A 188 4.19 -3.73 -15.35
C THR A 188 3.31 -4.93 -15.06
N VAL A 189 2.06 -4.67 -14.68
CA VAL A 189 1.00 -5.67 -14.60
C VAL A 189 -0.07 -5.34 -15.64
N THR A 190 -0.36 -6.30 -16.52
CA THR A 190 -1.44 -6.23 -17.49
C THR A 190 -2.58 -7.12 -17.03
N VAL A 191 -3.82 -6.63 -17.06
CA VAL A 191 -5.01 -7.38 -16.65
C VAL A 191 -6.00 -7.48 -17.81
N ASP A 192 -6.35 -8.73 -18.16
CA ASP A 192 -7.31 -9.09 -19.22
C ASP A 192 -7.07 -8.41 -20.57
N ASP A 193 -5.80 -8.05 -20.86
CA ASP A 193 -5.40 -7.25 -22.02
C ASP A 193 -6.17 -5.92 -22.16
N ARG A 194 -6.79 -5.47 -21.06
CA ARG A 194 -7.68 -4.29 -21.02
C ARG A 194 -6.96 -3.04 -20.54
N TYR A 195 -6.12 -3.19 -19.51
CA TYR A 195 -5.35 -2.09 -18.95
C TYR A 195 -3.98 -2.58 -18.46
N ALA A 196 -3.06 -1.64 -18.34
CA ALA A 196 -1.73 -1.87 -17.76
C ALA A 196 -1.45 -0.87 -16.63
N LEU A 197 -0.83 -1.37 -15.57
CA LEU A 197 -0.29 -0.60 -14.47
C LEU A 197 1.22 -0.78 -14.42
N THR A 198 1.99 0.29 -14.62
CA THR A 198 3.45 0.25 -14.49
C THR A 198 3.87 0.98 -13.22
N PHE A 199 4.39 0.23 -12.26
CA PHE A 199 4.86 0.71 -10.96
C PHE A 199 6.35 1.00 -11.01
N ALA A 200 6.78 2.09 -10.38
CA ALA A 200 8.19 2.48 -10.26
C ALA A 200 8.45 3.16 -8.90
N GLY A 201 9.73 3.22 -8.51
CA GLY A 201 10.16 4.00 -7.34
C GLY A 201 10.54 3.19 -6.10
N LEU A 202 10.99 1.93 -6.27
CA LEU A 202 11.67 1.22 -5.18
C LEU A 202 12.85 2.04 -4.66
N ALA A 203 13.14 1.93 -3.37
CA ALA A 203 14.32 2.53 -2.77
C ALA A 203 14.99 1.58 -1.77
N GLY A 204 16.32 1.69 -1.63
CA GLY A 204 17.07 0.88 -0.68
C GLY A 204 16.92 -0.62 -0.92
N ALA A 205 16.48 -1.34 0.10
CA ALA A 205 16.32 -2.81 0.07
C ALA A 205 14.92 -3.27 -0.37
N ASP A 206 14.05 -2.36 -0.80
CA ASP A 206 12.69 -2.73 -1.20
C ASP A 206 12.69 -3.74 -2.37
N ARG A 207 11.60 -4.49 -2.49
CA ARG A 207 11.36 -5.44 -3.60
C ARG A 207 9.96 -5.30 -4.15
N TRP A 208 9.75 -5.70 -5.41
CA TRP A 208 8.41 -5.88 -5.94
C TRP A 208 7.81 -7.20 -5.45
N PHE A 209 6.82 -7.13 -4.56
CA PHE A 209 5.93 -8.25 -4.30
C PHE A 209 4.88 -8.29 -5.40
N LEU A 210 4.82 -9.40 -6.14
CA LEU A 210 3.87 -9.59 -7.24
C LEU A 210 3.04 -10.85 -6.99
N ARG A 211 1.72 -10.71 -6.99
CA ARG A 211 0.81 -11.85 -6.93
C ARG A 211 -0.20 -11.77 -8.05
N THR A 212 -0.29 -12.83 -8.84
CA THR A 212 -1.23 -13.00 -9.97
C THR A 212 -2.01 -14.32 -9.89
N GLY A 213 -1.93 -15.00 -8.75
CA GLY A 213 -2.60 -16.27 -8.48
C GLY A 213 -3.24 -16.28 -7.09
N GLY A 214 -4.48 -16.76 -7.00
CA GLY A 214 -5.36 -16.62 -5.83
C GLY A 214 -5.99 -15.23 -5.76
N TYR A 215 -5.16 -14.18 -5.79
CA TYR A 215 -5.58 -12.81 -6.04
C TYR A 215 -4.51 -11.99 -6.76
N ASN A 216 -4.92 -10.84 -7.31
CA ASN A 216 -4.02 -9.91 -8.00
C ASN A 216 -3.58 -8.78 -7.06
N GLY A 217 -2.27 -8.65 -6.84
CA GLY A 217 -1.72 -7.63 -5.94
C GLY A 217 -0.28 -7.28 -6.25
N VAL A 218 0.06 -6.01 -6.07
CA VAL A 218 1.43 -5.48 -6.20
C VAL A 218 1.80 -4.73 -4.92
N CYS A 219 2.99 -4.98 -4.37
CA CYS A 219 3.52 -4.21 -3.25
C CYS A 219 4.94 -3.73 -3.57
N ALA A 220 5.26 -2.48 -3.22
CA ALA A 220 6.64 -2.09 -2.93
C ALA A 220 6.96 -2.57 -1.50
N ALA A 221 7.53 -3.77 -1.41
CA ALA A 221 7.82 -4.46 -0.15
C ALA A 221 8.93 -3.78 0.63
N LEU A 222 8.64 -3.23 1.82
CA LEU A 222 9.63 -2.61 2.70
C LEU A 222 10.51 -3.64 3.43
N ALA A 223 9.94 -4.79 3.77
CA ALA A 223 10.57 -5.80 4.62
C ALA A 223 10.54 -7.18 3.92
N TRP A 224 11.24 -7.30 2.78
CA TRP A 224 11.21 -8.49 1.94
C TRP A 224 11.76 -9.74 2.63
N GLU A 225 12.99 -9.64 3.14
CA GLU A 225 13.71 -10.74 3.82
C GLU A 225 14.06 -10.39 5.27
N LYS A 226 14.33 -9.11 5.53
CA LYS A 226 14.78 -8.61 6.84
C LYS A 226 13.85 -7.50 7.29
N PRO A 227 13.62 -7.35 8.61
CA PRO A 227 12.92 -6.20 9.13
C PRO A 227 13.62 -4.89 8.72
N LEU A 228 12.83 -3.87 8.41
CA LEU A 228 13.33 -2.53 8.18
C LEU A 228 13.20 -1.74 9.48
N VAL A 229 14.31 -1.21 9.98
CA VAL A 229 14.33 -0.38 11.18
C VAL A 229 14.35 1.10 10.81
N ILE A 230 13.45 1.87 11.40
CA ILE A 230 13.48 3.34 11.41
C ILE A 230 14.04 3.75 12.79
N PRO A 231 15.26 4.31 12.86
CA PRO A 231 15.84 4.73 14.13
C PRO A 231 14.99 5.78 14.84
N ALA A 232 15.25 5.99 16.13
CA ALA A 232 14.54 6.97 16.93
C ALA A 232 14.72 8.41 16.41
N GLY A 233 13.61 9.11 16.19
CA GLY A 233 13.58 10.47 15.64
C GLY A 233 13.86 10.58 14.14
N GLU A 234 14.07 9.46 13.44
CA GLU A 234 14.39 9.44 12.01
C GLU A 234 13.14 9.29 11.13
N THR A 235 13.33 9.52 9.82
CA THR A 235 12.26 9.44 8.82
C THR A 235 12.60 8.50 7.67
N LEU A 236 11.68 7.57 7.38
CA LEU A 236 11.68 6.76 6.18
C LEU A 236 10.79 7.39 5.11
N ALA A 237 11.36 7.78 3.97
CA ALA A 237 10.59 8.34 2.85
C ALA A 237 10.57 7.40 1.64
N ARG A 238 9.44 7.39 0.93
CA ARG A 238 9.26 6.71 -0.36
C ARG A 238 8.46 7.56 -1.33
N HIS A 239 8.77 7.42 -2.62
CA HIS A 239 8.04 8.04 -3.72
C HIS A 239 7.78 6.99 -4.80
N LEU A 240 6.53 6.56 -4.88
CA LEU A 240 6.07 5.60 -5.86
C LEU A 240 5.36 6.35 -6.99
N ARG A 241 5.52 5.83 -8.21
CA ARG A 241 4.77 6.26 -9.38
C ARG A 241 4.06 5.08 -10.00
N VAL A 242 2.81 5.27 -10.42
CA VAL A 242 2.03 4.26 -11.13
C VAL A 242 1.48 4.89 -12.39
N LEU A 243 1.99 4.46 -13.54
CA LEU A 243 1.43 4.80 -14.84
C LEU A 243 0.24 3.87 -15.13
N ILE A 244 -0.92 4.45 -15.37
CA ILE A 244 -2.21 3.77 -15.53
C ILE A 244 -2.70 4.02 -16.95
N ARG A 245 -2.84 2.94 -17.74
CA ARG A 245 -3.14 3.01 -19.17
C ARG A 245 -4.26 2.06 -19.57
N ASP A 246 -5.12 2.52 -20.46
CA ASP A 246 -5.98 1.65 -21.26
C ASP A 246 -5.14 0.96 -22.35
N LEU A 247 -5.47 -0.28 -22.69
CA LEU A 247 -4.85 -1.02 -23.81
C LEU A 247 -5.81 -1.24 -24.98
N VAL A 248 -7.10 -0.93 -24.79
CA VAL A 248 -8.20 -1.05 -25.75
C VAL A 248 -9.10 0.18 -25.68
#